data_AF-Q5V629-F1
#
_entry.id   AF-Q5V629-F1
#
_cell.length_a   1.000
_cell.length_b   1.000
_cell.length_c   1.000
_cell.angle_alpha   90.00
_cell.angle_beta   90.00
_cell.angle_gamma   90.00
#
_symmetry.space_group_name_H-M   'P 1'
#
loop_
_entity.id
_entity.type
_entity.pdbx_description
1 polymer ?
#
loop_
_entity_poly.entity_id
_entity_poly.type
_entity_poly.pdbx_seq_one_letter_code
_entity_poly.pdbx_strand_id
1 'polypeptide(L)' 'MNGECYFCHGIVSAPEEGHIWLREHDSHEVYMHEQCASGHNVIEGEQDPAGELLITCPECGAVETI' A
#
# COMPACT_ATOMS: atom_id res chain seq x y z
N MET A 1 -2.24 -4.30 -16.97
CA MET A 1 -2.35 -3.89 -15.57
C MET A 1 -0.95 -3.48 -15.16
N ASN A 2 -0.69 -2.19 -15.13
CA ASN A 2 0.64 -1.68 -14.82
C ASN A 2 0.66 -1.45 -13.31
N GLY A 3 1.27 -2.36 -12.56
CA GLY A 3 1.57 -2.13 -11.15
C GLY A 3 2.58 -1.00 -11.08
N GLU A 4 2.12 0.24 -11.03
CA GLU A 4 2.96 1.43 -10.93
C GLU A 4 2.74 2.03 -9.54
N CYS A 5 3.83 2.31 -8.84
CA CYS A 5 3.79 2.90 -7.51
C CYS A 5 3.11 4.26 -7.57
N TYR A 6 2.10 4.47 -6.74
CA TYR A 6 1.35 5.73 -6.69
C TYR A 6 2.26 6.95 -6.45
N PHE A 7 3.36 6.79 -5.70
CA PHE A 7 4.23 7.91 -5.33
C PHE A 7 5.34 8.17 -6.35
N CYS A 8 6.07 7.13 -6.74
CA CYS A 8 7.25 7.28 -7.59
C CYS A 8 7.01 6.90 -9.06
N HIS A 9 5.81 6.41 -9.40
CA HIS A 9 5.47 5.83 -10.71
C HIS A 9 6.45 4.73 -11.16
N GLY A 10 7.20 4.16 -10.22
CA GLY A 10 8.09 3.02 -10.48
C GLY A 10 7.29 1.74 -10.59
N ILE A 11 7.82 0.75 -11.30
CA ILE A 11 7.18 -0.56 -11.42
C ILE A 11 7.15 -1.24 -10.03
N VAL A 12 5.95 -1.68 -9.64
CA VAL A 12 5.63 -2.47 -8.46
C VAL A 12 5.18 -3.84 -8.97
N SER A 13 5.92 -4.85 -8.56
CA SER A 13 5.64 -6.25 -8.87
C SER A 13 5.07 -6.91 -7.62
N ALA A 14 3.80 -6.68 -7.31
CA ALA A 14 3.12 -7.43 -6.26
C ALA A 14 2.85 -8.87 -6.76
N PRO A 15 3.05 -9.92 -5.94
CA PRO A 15 3.24 -9.91 -4.48
C PRO A 15 4.70 -10.14 -4.03
N GLU A 16 5.70 -9.51 -4.65
CA GLU A 16 7.08 -9.59 -4.11
C GLU A 16 7.20 -8.89 -2.75
N GLU A 17 8.08 -9.39 -1.88
CA GLU A 17 8.35 -8.78 -0.56
C GLU A 17 8.76 -7.31 -0.71
N GLY A 18 8.20 -6.44 0.14
CA GLY A 18 8.42 -4.99 0.08
C GLY A 18 7.54 -4.24 -0.93
N HIS A 19 6.59 -4.91 -1.58
CA HIS A 19 5.55 -4.30 -2.41
C HIS A 19 4.17 -4.42 -1.75
N ILE A 20 3.45 -3.30 -1.68
CA ILE A 20 2.11 -3.18 -1.12
C ILE A 20 1.12 -3.07 -2.28
N TRP A 21 0.01 -3.80 -2.16
CA TRP A 21 -1.12 -3.70 -3.07
C TRP A 21 -2.40 -3.55 -2.27
N LEU A 22 -3.05 -2.40 -2.45
CA LEU A 22 -4.35 -2.10 -1.86
C LEU A 22 -5.45 -2.39 -2.87
N ARG A 23 -6.35 -3.30 -2.54
CA ARG A 23 -7.37 -3.82 -3.48
C ARG A 23 -8.75 -4.03 -2.86
N GLU A 24 -8.89 -3.86 -1.56
CA GLU A 24 -10.20 -3.94 -0.88
C GLU A 24 -11.04 -2.68 -1.10
N HIS A 25 -10.48 -1.66 -1.76
CA HIS A 25 -11.23 -0.52 -2.25
C HIS A 25 -12.00 -0.91 -3.52
N ASP A 26 -13.26 -1.35 -3.39
CA ASP A 26 -14.20 -1.74 -4.50
C ASP A 26 -14.19 -0.85 -5.77
N SER A 27 -13.60 0.34 -5.72
CA SER A 27 -13.53 1.32 -6.80
C SER A 27 -12.15 1.53 -7.44
N HIS A 28 -11.04 1.06 -6.86
CA HIS A 28 -9.69 1.27 -7.40
C HIS A 28 -8.64 0.35 -6.76
N GLU A 29 -7.55 0.11 -7.50
CA GLU A 29 -6.41 -0.67 -7.03
C GLU A 29 -5.20 0.27 -6.90
N VAL A 30 -4.55 0.31 -5.74
CA VAL A 30 -3.35 1.13 -5.52
C VAL A 30 -2.14 0.24 -5.31
N TYR A 31 -1.09 0.47 -6.08
CA TYR A 31 0.19 -0.18 -5.93
C TYR A 31 1.19 0.79 -5.32
N MET A 32 2.01 0.33 -4.37
CA MET A 32 3.07 1.14 -3.81
C MET A 32 4.23 0.27 -3.28
N HIS A 33 5.43 0.82 -3.23
CA HIS A 33 6.54 0.18 -2.51
C HIS A 33 6.38 0.43 -1.01
N GLU A 34 6.71 -0.55 -0.17
CA GLU A 34 6.72 -0.40 1.29
C GLU A 34 7.61 0.77 1.73
N GLN A 35 8.75 0.95 1.08
CA GLN A 35 9.63 2.09 1.34
C GLN A 35 8.99 3.43 0.96
N CYS A 36 8.23 3.49 -0.13
CA CYS A 36 7.50 4.70 -0.50
C CYS A 36 6.35 4.97 0.48
N ALA A 37 5.61 3.94 0.85
CA ALA A 37 4.52 4.03 1.81
C ALA A 37 5.02 4.49 3.19
N SER A 38 6.13 3.91 3.67
CA SER A 38 6.80 4.32 4.89
C SER A 38 7.34 5.76 4.79
N GLY A 39 8.00 6.11 3.69
CA GLY A 39 8.55 7.44 3.46
C GLY A 39 7.51 8.55 3.35
N HIS A 40 6.29 8.23 2.91
CA HIS A 40 5.15 9.14 2.86
C HIS A 40 4.24 9.07 4.09
N ASN A 41 4.63 8.30 5.13
CA ASN A 41 3.90 8.16 6.38
C ASN A 41 2.44 7.70 6.18
N VAL A 42 2.21 6.79 5.23
CA VAL A 42 0.90 6.14 5.01
C VAL A 42 0.81 4.75 5.64
N ILE A 43 1.94 4.20 6.10
CA ILE A 43 1.96 3.02 6.96
C ILE A 43 1.74 3.50 8.40
N GLU A 44 0.63 3.12 8.99
CA GLU A 44 0.40 3.34 10.42
C GLU A 44 1.26 2.32 11.16
N GLY A 45 2.26 2.79 11.92
CA GLY A 45 3.23 1.93 12.62
C GLY A 45 2.64 1.07 13.74
N GLU A 46 1.32 1.13 13.95
CA GLU A 46 0.59 0.26 14.86
C GLU A 46 0.26 -1.01 14.08
N GLN A 47 1.08 -2.05 14.28
CA GLN A 47 0.73 -3.39 13.79
C GLN A 47 -0.58 -3.80 14.46
N ASP A 48 -1.54 -4.29 13.67
CA ASP A 48 -2.75 -4.87 14.24
C ASP A 48 -2.35 -6.01 15.21
N PRO A 49 -3.14 -6.32 16.26
CA PRO A 49 -2.90 -7.50 17.10
C PRO A 49 -2.72 -8.82 16.31
N ALA A 50 -3.16 -8.90 15.06
CA ALA A 50 -2.91 -10.02 14.14
C ALA A 50 -1.51 -10.02 13.48
N GLY A 51 -0.73 -8.94 13.61
CA GLY A 51 0.57 -8.75 12.96
C GLY A 51 0.49 -8.17 11.54
N GLU A 52 -0.69 -7.75 11.11
CA GLU A 52 -0.96 -7.14 9.80
C GLU A 52 -0.57 -5.65 9.80
N LEU A 53 -0.09 -5.16 8.65
CA LEU A 53 0.30 -3.77 8.48
C LEU A 53 -0.92 -2.92 8.12
N LEU A 54 -1.22 -1.89 8.91
CA LEU A 54 -2.26 -0.92 8.61
C LEU A 54 -1.74 0.13 7.62
N ILE A 55 -2.39 0.23 6.47
CA ILE A 55 -1.95 1.11 5.39
C ILE A 55 -3.11 1.99 4.96
N THR A 56 -2.87 3.30 4.97
CA THR A 56 -3.83 4.28 4.48
C THR A 56 -3.69 4.47 2.98
N CYS A 57 -4.76 4.23 2.23
CA CYS A 57 -4.82 4.47 0.80
C CYS A 57 -4.66 5.96 0.49
N PRO A 58 -3.62 6.36 -0.27
CA PRO A 58 -3.38 7.77 -0.59
C PRO A 58 -4.39 8.34 -1.60
N GLU A 59 -5.15 7.50 -2.28
CA GLU A 59 -6.15 7.93 -3.27
C GLU A 59 -7.50 8.28 -2.61
N CYS A 60 -8.01 7.42 -1.73
CA CYS A 60 -9.33 7.61 -1.09
C CYS A 60 -9.29 7.83 0.43
N GLY A 61 -8.15 7.63 1.08
CA GLY A 61 -7.99 7.76 2.53
C GLY A 61 -8.53 6.57 3.35
N ALA A 62 -8.98 5.50 2.70
CA ALA A 62 -9.41 4.29 3.41
C ALA A 62 -8.20 3.50 3.93
N VAL A 63 -8.33 2.90 5.11
CA VAL A 63 -7.28 2.08 5.73
C VAL A 63 -7.54 0.61 5.41
N GLU A 64 -6.52 -0.10 4.96
CA GLU A 64 -6.54 -1.52 4.61
C GLU A 64 -5.40 -2.24 5.35
N THR A 65 -5.62 -3.52 5.69
CA THR A 65 -4.65 -4.39 6.36
C THR A 65 -4.07 -5.39 5.37
N ILE A 66 -2.73 -5.52 5.34
CA ILE A 66 -2.01 -6.51 4.51
C ILE A 66 -1.17 -7.49 5.34
#